data_AF-W0DB95-F1
#
_entry.id   AF-W0DB95-F1
#
_cell.length_a   1.000
_cell.length_b   1.000
_cell.length_c   1.000
_cell.angle_alpha   90.00
_cell.angle_beta   90.00
_cell.angle_gamma   90.00
#
_symmetry.space_group_name_H-M   'P 1'
#
loop_
_entity.id
_entity.type
_entity.pdbx_description
1 polymer ?
#
loop_
_entity_poly.entity_id
_entity_poly.type
_entity_poly.pdbx_seq_one_letter_code
_entity_poly.pdbx_strand_id
1 'polypeptide(L)'
;MTGKRIKSFIKSYYELILYLFVLLSVFLHKFFGIPNLSIFFLLFPLVFLEIRLLDRWVLLWLLYPTTFLFFDALWLLGMTISAFAEELFFRVYLMKRFSNLSVSLMFVIPHFILYPGILSLLTFFPSLFFGFAYQKTRSLAFVSLLHLVSNLVYFKSISNWSLFN
;
A
#
# COMPACT_ATOMS: atom_id res chain seq x y z
N MET A 1 -16.80 -22.39 27.06
CA MET A 1 -17.21 -21.57 25.89
C MET A 1 -16.57 -20.17 25.84
N THR A 2 -15.95 -19.67 26.91
CA THR A 2 -15.38 -18.31 27.03
C THR A 2 -14.03 -18.12 26.32
N GLY A 3 -13.17 -19.15 26.26
CA GLY A 3 -11.82 -19.04 25.67
C GLY A 3 -11.75 -18.80 24.15
N LYS A 4 -12.74 -19.28 23.37
CA LYS A 4 -12.80 -19.03 21.91
C LYS A 4 -13.22 -17.57 21.60
N ARG A 5 -14.13 -16.98 22.39
CA ARG A 5 -14.54 -15.58 22.24
C ARG A 5 -13.40 -14.62 22.55
N ILE A 6 -12.62 -14.87 23.60
CA ILE A 6 -11.49 -14.01 23.99
C ILE A 6 -10.36 -14.04 22.94
N LYS A 7 -10.01 -15.24 22.41
CA LYS A 7 -9.04 -15.34 21.31
C LYS A 7 -9.52 -14.64 20.02
N SER A 8 -10.82 -14.72 19.72
CA SER A 8 -11.42 -13.98 18.60
C SER A 8 -11.43 -12.48 18.84
N PHE A 9 -11.64 -12.02 20.07
CA PHE A 9 -11.68 -10.61 20.43
C PHE A 9 -10.30 -9.98 20.39
N ILE A 10 -9.27 -10.64 20.94
CA ILE A 10 -7.88 -10.17 20.91
C ILE A 10 -7.35 -10.12 19.47
N LYS A 11 -7.70 -11.12 18.63
CA LYS A 11 -7.37 -11.12 17.19
C LYS A 11 -8.03 -9.96 16.42
N SER A 12 -9.09 -9.36 16.97
CA SER A 12 -9.91 -8.31 16.37
C SER A 12 -9.40 -6.88 16.61
N TYR A 13 -8.25 -6.66 17.26
CA TYR A 13 -7.75 -5.28 17.47
C TYR A 13 -6.41 -5.00 16.80
N TYR A 14 -5.67 -6.03 16.39
CA TYR A 14 -4.34 -5.84 15.82
C TYR A 14 -4.37 -5.07 14.49
N GLU A 15 -5.40 -5.25 13.65
CA GLU A 15 -5.49 -4.52 12.38
C GLU A 15 -5.59 -3.02 12.60
N LEU A 16 -6.47 -2.62 13.51
CA LEU A 16 -6.70 -1.21 13.84
C LEU A 16 -5.51 -0.62 14.59
N ILE A 17 -4.89 -1.38 15.52
CA ILE A 17 -3.70 -0.93 16.24
C ILE A 17 -2.54 -0.66 15.26
N LEU A 18 -2.26 -1.59 14.35
CA LEU A 18 -1.21 -1.39 13.34
C LEU A 18 -1.54 -0.22 12.42
N TYR A 19 -2.80 -0.08 12.02
CA TYR A 19 -3.24 1.07 11.22
C TYR A 19 -3.07 2.40 11.98
N LEU A 20 -3.37 2.43 13.28
CA LEU A 20 -3.12 3.60 14.13
C LEU A 20 -1.62 3.91 14.24
N PHE A 21 -0.75 2.90 14.28
CA PHE A 21 0.71 3.13 14.21
C PHE A 21 1.16 3.70 12.87
N VAL A 22 0.57 3.26 11.75
CA VAL A 22 0.80 3.89 10.44
C VAL A 22 0.41 5.37 10.48
N LEU A 23 -0.80 5.68 10.96
CA LEU A 23 -1.28 7.06 11.07
C LEU A 23 -0.41 7.92 11.99
N LEU A 24 -0.04 7.39 13.16
CA LEU A 24 0.84 8.07 14.11
C LEU A 24 2.21 8.35 13.49
N SER A 25 2.82 7.36 12.82
CA SER A 25 4.11 7.53 12.16
C SER A 25 4.06 8.61 11.08
N VAL A 26 3.02 8.60 10.25
CA VAL A 26 2.82 9.58 9.18
C VAL A 26 2.58 10.97 9.75
N PHE A 27 1.78 11.08 10.81
CA PHE A 27 1.51 12.33 11.51
C PHE A 27 2.79 12.90 12.15
N LEU A 28 3.53 12.08 12.89
CA LEU A 28 4.80 12.47 13.51
C LEU A 28 5.83 12.93 12.47
N HIS A 29 5.91 12.22 11.34
CA HIS A 29 6.75 12.63 10.23
C HIS A 29 6.35 14.00 9.69
N LYS A 30 5.06 14.20 9.41
CA LYS A 30 4.55 15.45 8.83
C LYS A 30 4.73 16.67 9.73
N PHE A 31 4.38 16.54 11.01
CA PHE A 31 4.27 17.68 11.92
C PHE A 31 5.50 17.90 12.80
N PHE A 32 6.34 16.87 12.99
CA PHE A 32 7.51 16.94 13.85
C PHE A 32 8.82 16.60 13.14
N GLY A 33 8.79 16.28 11.84
CA GLY A 33 10.00 15.99 11.05
C GLY A 33 10.71 14.69 11.42
N ILE A 34 10.06 13.82 12.21
CA ILE A 34 10.61 12.51 12.59
C ILE A 34 10.73 11.62 11.35
N PRO A 35 11.75 10.75 11.22
CA PRO A 35 11.83 9.81 10.11
C PRO A 35 10.54 8.99 9.93
N ASN A 36 10.10 8.80 8.68
CA ASN A 36 8.87 8.09 8.40
C ASN A 36 9.04 6.58 8.62
N LEU A 37 8.55 6.08 9.75
CA LEU A 37 8.60 4.67 10.13
C LEU A 37 7.42 3.84 9.58
N SER A 38 6.51 4.45 8.79
CA SER A 38 5.29 3.79 8.31
C SER A 38 5.58 2.50 7.55
N ILE A 39 6.69 2.44 6.81
CA ILE A 39 7.10 1.25 6.07
C ILE A 39 7.26 0.02 6.96
N PHE A 40 7.76 0.18 8.19
CA PHE A 40 7.92 -0.93 9.13
C PHE A 40 6.56 -1.46 9.58
N PHE A 41 5.60 -0.57 9.85
CA PHE A 41 4.25 -0.96 10.25
C PHE A 41 3.45 -1.58 9.09
N LEU A 42 3.64 -1.08 7.87
CA LEU A 42 3.05 -1.63 6.65
C LEU A 42 3.59 -3.04 6.33
N LEU A 43 4.87 -3.29 6.59
CA LEU A 43 5.52 -4.60 6.39
C LEU A 43 5.31 -5.57 7.57
N PHE A 44 4.93 -5.08 8.75
CA PHE A 44 4.75 -5.89 9.95
C PHE A 44 3.86 -7.14 9.77
N PRO A 45 2.81 -7.14 8.93
CA PRO A 45 2.05 -8.34 8.65
C PRO A 45 2.88 -9.54 8.17
N LEU A 46 4.07 -9.34 7.59
CA LEU A 46 4.98 -10.44 7.21
C LEU A 46 5.40 -11.33 8.39
N VAL A 47 5.40 -10.80 9.61
CA VAL A 47 5.80 -11.56 10.81
C VAL A 47 4.83 -12.70 11.12
N PHE A 48 3.57 -12.57 10.72
CA PHE A 48 2.51 -13.52 11.10
C PHE A 48 1.59 -13.94 9.94
N LEU A 49 1.73 -13.36 8.75
CA LEU A 49 1.01 -13.76 7.56
C LEU A 49 1.83 -14.76 6.74
N GLU A 50 1.23 -15.92 6.48
CA GLU A 50 1.69 -16.80 5.41
C GLU A 50 1.30 -16.19 4.06
N ILE A 51 2.29 -15.78 3.28
CA ILE A 51 2.09 -15.15 1.97
C ILE A 51 2.66 -16.06 0.90
N ARG A 52 1.83 -16.32 -0.12
CA ARG A 52 2.29 -16.92 -1.37
C ARG A 52 2.71 -15.80 -2.31
N LEU A 53 4.02 -15.61 -2.43
CA LEU A 53 4.60 -14.63 -3.36
C LEU A 53 4.69 -15.17 -4.79
N LEU A 54 4.75 -16.50 -4.94
CA LEU A 54 4.82 -17.18 -6.22
C LEU A 54 3.41 -17.58 -6.68
N ASP A 55 2.91 -16.89 -7.70
CA ASP A 55 1.66 -17.19 -8.38
C ASP A 55 1.78 -16.91 -9.89
N ARG A 56 0.75 -17.26 -10.66
CA ARG A 56 0.76 -17.16 -12.13
C ARG A 56 1.02 -15.75 -12.66
N TRP A 57 0.77 -14.71 -11.87
CA TRP A 57 0.95 -13.31 -12.27
C TRP A 57 2.37 -12.79 -12.02
N VAL A 58 3.21 -13.55 -11.30
CA VAL A 58 4.62 -13.20 -11.08
C VAL A 58 5.37 -13.03 -12.39
N LEU A 59 4.99 -13.73 -13.45
CA LEU A 59 5.60 -13.59 -14.77
C LEU A 59 5.51 -12.17 -15.33
N LEU A 60 4.52 -11.37 -14.91
CA LEU A 60 4.44 -9.96 -15.32
C LEU A 60 5.59 -9.11 -14.76
N TRP A 61 6.23 -9.54 -13.67
CA TRP A 61 7.44 -8.88 -13.15
C TRP A 61 8.65 -9.03 -14.06
N LEU A 62 8.61 -9.92 -15.07
CA LEU A 62 9.64 -9.95 -16.12
C LEU A 62 9.68 -8.66 -16.94
N LEU A 63 8.62 -7.84 -16.88
CA LEU A 63 8.58 -6.51 -17.50
C LEU A 63 9.24 -5.45 -16.61
N TYR A 64 9.44 -5.70 -15.32
CA TYR A 64 10.03 -4.73 -14.39
C TYR A 64 11.41 -4.20 -14.81
N PRO A 65 12.34 -5.01 -15.38
CA PRO A 65 13.61 -4.47 -15.89
C PRO A 65 13.47 -3.33 -16.91
N THR A 66 12.35 -3.25 -17.65
CA THR A 66 12.13 -2.18 -18.63
C THR A 66 11.97 -0.80 -17.97
N THR A 67 11.59 -0.74 -16.69
CA THR A 67 11.41 0.56 -15.99
C THR A 67 12.74 1.23 -15.68
N PHE A 68 13.86 0.50 -15.61
CA PHE A 68 15.19 1.07 -15.42
C PHE A 68 15.67 1.91 -16.62
N LEU A 69 15.02 1.79 -17.79
CA LEU A 69 15.29 2.69 -18.92
C LEU A 69 14.80 4.11 -18.68
N PHE A 70 13.90 4.31 -17.71
CA PHE A 70 13.21 5.59 -17.49
C PHE A 70 13.43 6.17 -16.08
N PHE A 71 13.87 5.36 -15.12
CA PHE A 71 13.97 5.73 -13.71
C PHE A 71 15.27 5.25 -13.07
N ASP A 72 15.76 6.03 -12.09
CA ASP A 72 16.91 5.66 -11.26
C ASP A 72 16.63 4.40 -10.42
N ALA A 73 17.67 3.58 -10.22
CA ALA A 73 17.57 2.29 -9.55
C ALA A 73 17.18 2.38 -8.07
N LEU A 74 17.75 3.34 -7.32
CA LEU A 74 17.44 3.52 -5.90
C LEU A 74 16.03 4.04 -5.71
N TRP A 75 15.63 5.02 -6.53
CA TRP A 75 14.27 5.55 -6.50
C TRP A 75 13.24 4.47 -6.85
N LEU A 76 13.50 3.69 -7.91
CA LEU A 76 12.62 2.61 -8.33
C LEU A 76 12.51 1.52 -7.27
N LEU A 77 13.61 1.15 -6.61
CA LEU A 77 13.59 0.22 -5.48
C LEU A 77 12.70 0.74 -4.33
N GLY A 78 12.83 2.02 -3.99
CA GLY A 78 11.99 2.67 -2.98
C GLY A 78 10.50 2.61 -3.32
N MET A 79 10.16 2.94 -4.57
CA MET A 79 8.78 2.86 -5.08
C MET A 79 8.22 1.44 -5.06
N THR A 80 9.03 0.45 -5.42
CA THR A 80 8.64 -0.96 -5.40
C THR A 80 8.38 -1.46 -3.99
N ILE A 81 9.25 -1.13 -3.03
CA ILE A 81 9.09 -1.50 -1.63
C ILE A 81 7.85 -0.83 -1.03
N SER A 82 7.62 0.46 -1.31
CA SER A 82 6.43 1.19 -0.86
C SER A 82 5.15 0.57 -1.43
N ALA A 83 5.07 0.37 -2.75
CA ALA A 83 3.89 -0.24 -3.39
C ALA A 83 3.62 -1.65 -2.82
N PHE A 84 4.67 -2.45 -2.63
CA PHE A 84 4.53 -3.78 -2.03
C PHE A 84 4.01 -3.71 -0.59
N ALA A 85 4.61 -2.87 0.26
CA ALA A 85 4.23 -2.76 1.66
C ALA A 85 2.80 -2.24 1.83
N GLU A 86 2.40 -1.27 1.02
CA GLU A 86 1.04 -0.75 1.02
C GLU A 86 0.03 -1.81 0.61
N GLU A 87 0.25 -2.53 -0.50
CA GLU A 87 -0.70 -3.54 -0.93
C GLU A 87 -0.74 -4.77 0.00
N LEU A 88 0.40 -5.12 0.61
CA LEU A 88 0.45 -6.10 1.68
C LEU A 88 -0.47 -5.68 2.84
N PHE A 89 -0.31 -4.45 3.32
CA PHE A 89 -1.03 -3.97 4.48
C PHE A 89 -2.52 -3.76 4.19
N PHE A 90 -2.83 -3.01 3.13
CA PHE A 90 -4.21 -2.63 2.84
C PHE A 90 -5.00 -3.79 2.22
N ARG A 91 -4.44 -4.54 1.25
CA ARG A 91 -5.21 -5.60 0.56
C ARG A 91 -5.10 -6.95 1.21
N VAL A 92 -3.87 -7.37 1.54
CA VAL A 92 -3.69 -8.72 2.07
C VAL A 92 -4.09 -8.76 3.53
N TYR A 93 -3.76 -7.74 4.32
CA TYR A 93 -4.01 -7.72 5.75
C TYR A 93 -5.38 -7.10 6.12
N LEU A 94 -5.61 -5.80 5.86
CA LEU A 94 -6.84 -5.12 6.30
C LEU A 94 -8.12 -5.67 5.65
N MET A 95 -8.10 -6.03 4.35
CA MET A 95 -9.29 -6.58 3.68
C MET A 95 -9.68 -7.99 4.15
N LYS A 96 -8.92 -8.62 5.06
CA LYS A 96 -9.40 -9.84 5.76
C LYS A 96 -10.62 -9.55 6.64
N ARG A 97 -10.75 -8.30 7.08
CA ARG A 97 -11.81 -7.86 8.00
C ARG A 97 -12.68 -6.76 7.42
N PHE A 98 -12.09 -5.82 6.70
CA PHE A 98 -12.79 -4.66 6.17
C PHE A 98 -13.14 -4.85 4.70
N SER A 99 -14.20 -4.18 4.26
CA SER A 99 -14.55 -4.16 2.83
C SER A 99 -13.51 -3.40 2.01
N ASN A 100 -13.44 -3.66 0.70
CA ASN A 100 -12.60 -2.88 -0.21
C ASN A 100 -12.91 -1.38 -0.11
N LEU A 101 -14.19 -1.01 -0.03
CA LEU A 101 -14.62 0.38 0.13
C LEU A 101 -14.02 1.01 1.40
N SER A 102 -14.15 0.33 2.54
CA SER A 102 -13.63 0.79 3.83
C SER A 102 -12.10 0.94 3.81
N VAL A 103 -11.39 -0.05 3.28
CA VAL A 103 -9.93 -0.02 3.17
C VAL A 103 -9.48 1.09 2.21
N SER A 104 -10.22 1.34 1.14
CA SER A 104 -9.90 2.43 0.20
C SER A 104 -10.08 3.80 0.85
N LEU A 105 -11.09 3.98 1.71
CA LEU A 105 -11.21 5.19 2.53
C LEU A 105 -10.07 5.31 3.54
N MET A 106 -9.69 4.21 4.21
CA MET A 106 -8.54 4.18 5.13
C MET A 106 -7.23 4.50 4.42
N PHE A 107 -7.06 4.09 3.16
CA PHE A 107 -5.88 4.37 2.36
C PHE A 107 -5.68 5.87 2.10
N VAL A 108 -6.77 6.63 1.93
CA VAL A 108 -6.74 8.07 1.69
C VAL A 108 -6.18 8.84 2.88
N ILE A 109 -6.48 8.40 4.11
CA ILE A 109 -6.15 9.15 5.33
C ILE A 109 -4.65 9.43 5.47
N PRO A 110 -3.72 8.44 5.43
CA PRO A 110 -2.29 8.74 5.52
C PRO A 110 -1.79 9.62 4.37
N HIS A 111 -2.33 9.45 3.15
CA HIS A 111 -1.99 10.30 2.01
C HIS A 111 -2.41 11.75 2.23
N PHE A 112 -3.60 11.96 2.78
CA PHE A 112 -4.11 13.30 3.09
C PHE A 112 -3.33 13.97 4.22
N ILE A 113 -2.86 13.20 5.22
CA ILE A 113 -1.98 13.73 6.27
C ILE A 113 -0.64 14.21 5.67
N LEU A 114 0.01 13.38 4.84
CA LEU A 114 1.31 13.74 4.24
C LEU A 114 1.19 14.91 3.26
N TYR A 115 0.19 14.86 2.39
CA TYR A 115 -0.01 15.78 1.27
C TYR A 115 -1.46 16.28 1.26
N PRO A 116 -1.81 17.25 2.12
CA PRO A 116 -3.17 17.79 2.16
C PRO A 116 -3.55 18.39 0.79
N GLY A 117 -4.62 17.89 0.17
CA GLY A 117 -5.07 18.38 -1.13
C GLY A 117 -6.05 17.44 -1.84
N ILE A 118 -6.63 17.90 -2.94
CA ILE A 118 -7.58 17.08 -3.72
C ILE A 118 -6.92 15.83 -4.30
N LEU A 119 -5.65 15.92 -4.71
CA LEU A 119 -4.91 14.80 -5.30
C LEU A 119 -4.75 13.62 -4.32
N SER A 120 -4.56 13.88 -3.03
CA SER A 120 -4.49 12.81 -2.03
C SER A 120 -5.85 12.17 -1.79
N LEU A 121 -6.95 12.92 -1.87
CA LEU A 121 -8.31 12.36 -1.82
C LEU A 121 -8.60 11.46 -3.02
N LEU A 122 -8.09 11.83 -4.21
CA LEU A 122 -8.27 11.04 -5.43
C LEU A 122 -7.56 9.68 -5.38
N THR A 123 -6.63 9.45 -4.44
CA THR A 123 -6.02 8.12 -4.22
C THR A 123 -7.06 7.06 -3.81
N PHE A 124 -8.27 7.48 -3.41
CA PHE A 124 -9.41 6.61 -3.20
C PHE A 124 -9.71 5.70 -4.41
N PHE A 125 -9.74 6.27 -5.61
CA PHE A 125 -10.12 5.55 -6.83
C PHE A 125 -9.11 4.48 -7.27
N PRO A 126 -7.80 4.76 -7.40
CA PRO A 126 -6.83 3.71 -7.68
C PRO A 126 -6.80 2.68 -6.56
N SER A 127 -6.92 3.08 -5.29
CA SER A 127 -6.99 2.14 -4.15
C SER A 127 -8.18 1.17 -4.27
N LEU A 128 -9.36 1.69 -4.65
CA LEU A 128 -10.56 0.87 -4.87
C LEU A 128 -10.34 -0.12 -6.02
N PHE A 129 -9.72 0.33 -7.11
CA PHE A 129 -9.37 -0.53 -8.25
C PHE A 129 -8.37 -1.62 -7.85
N PHE A 130 -7.33 -1.30 -7.09
CA PHE A 130 -6.34 -2.27 -6.60
C PHE A 130 -6.99 -3.32 -5.70
N GLY A 131 -7.90 -2.93 -4.81
CA GLY A 131 -8.62 -3.91 -4.00
C GLY A 131 -9.57 -4.80 -4.80
N PHE A 132 -10.20 -4.28 -5.86
CA PHE A 132 -10.98 -5.11 -6.79
C PHE A 132 -10.07 -6.10 -7.54
N ALA A 133 -8.94 -5.62 -8.07
CA ALA A 133 -7.94 -6.45 -8.73
C ALA A 133 -7.47 -7.58 -7.82
N TYR A 134 -7.09 -7.27 -6.58
CA TYR A 134 -6.68 -8.27 -5.59
C TYR A 134 -7.80 -9.27 -5.27
N GLN A 135 -9.06 -8.85 -5.16
CA GLN A 135 -10.18 -9.77 -4.93
C GLN A 135 -10.33 -10.80 -6.07
N LYS A 136 -10.06 -10.39 -7.32
CA LYS A 136 -10.14 -11.24 -8.51
C LYS A 136 -8.93 -12.15 -8.69
N THR A 137 -7.73 -11.64 -8.45
CA THR A 137 -6.49 -12.38 -8.72
C THR A 137 -5.97 -13.14 -7.50
N ARG A 138 -6.28 -12.66 -6.29
CA ARG A 138 -5.71 -13.09 -5.01
C ARG A 138 -4.18 -13.10 -5.00
N SER A 139 -3.58 -12.24 -5.82
CA SER A 139 -2.13 -12.14 -6.02
C SER A 139 -1.62 -10.83 -5.45
N LEU A 140 -0.76 -10.92 -4.43
CA LEU A 140 -0.03 -9.76 -3.91
C LEU A 140 0.95 -9.24 -4.97
N ALA A 141 1.68 -10.14 -5.64
CA ALA A 141 2.62 -9.76 -6.68
C ALA A 141 1.96 -8.95 -7.80
N PHE A 142 0.78 -9.36 -8.27
CA PHE A 142 0.03 -8.64 -9.30
C PHE A 142 -0.38 -7.24 -8.86
N VAL A 143 -1.02 -7.13 -7.69
CA VAL A 143 -1.55 -5.83 -7.24
C VAL A 143 -0.43 -4.86 -6.87
N SER A 144 0.68 -5.34 -6.31
CA SER A 144 1.87 -4.51 -6.04
C SER A 144 2.51 -4.00 -7.32
N LEU A 145 2.58 -4.83 -8.38
CA LEU A 145 3.06 -4.39 -9.69
C LEU A 145 2.13 -3.36 -10.31
N LEU A 146 0.82 -3.60 -10.25
CA LEU A 146 -0.20 -2.69 -10.76
C LEU A 146 -0.13 -1.32 -10.06
N HIS A 147 0.01 -1.31 -8.74
CA HIS A 147 0.18 -0.09 -7.96
C HIS A 147 1.49 0.61 -8.35
N LEU A 148 2.61 -0.10 -8.38
CA LEU A 148 3.89 0.45 -8.83
C LEU A 148 3.76 1.12 -10.21
N VAL A 149 3.22 0.42 -11.21
CA VAL A 149 3.04 0.96 -12.56
C VAL A 149 2.17 2.21 -12.55
N SER A 150 1.07 2.21 -11.78
CA SER A 150 0.23 3.40 -11.60
C SER A 150 1.04 4.59 -11.09
N ASN A 151 1.91 4.38 -10.09
CA ASN A 151 2.74 5.44 -9.55
C ASN A 151 3.79 5.92 -10.56
N LEU A 152 4.45 5.01 -11.29
CA LEU A 152 5.43 5.35 -12.31
C LEU A 152 4.81 6.20 -13.43
N VAL A 153 3.63 5.81 -13.92
CA VAL A 153 2.88 6.56 -14.94
C VAL A 153 2.50 7.95 -14.42
N TYR A 154 2.01 8.03 -13.18
CA TYR A 154 1.67 9.31 -12.56
C TYR A 154 2.87 10.25 -12.47
N PHE A 155 3.99 9.78 -11.90
CA PHE A 155 5.20 10.60 -11.77
C PHE A 155 5.78 11.03 -13.11
N LYS A 156 5.79 10.14 -14.11
CA LYS A 156 6.26 10.51 -15.46
C LYS A 156 5.35 11.55 -16.12
N SER A 157 4.04 11.44 -15.93
CA SER A 157 3.06 12.37 -16.49
C SER A 157 3.21 13.77 -15.88
N ILE A 158 3.39 13.85 -14.56
CA ILE A 158 3.62 15.13 -13.87
C ILE A 158 4.96 15.75 -14.25
N SER A 159 6.03 14.95 -14.29
CA SER A 159 7.35 15.44 -14.69
C SER A 159 7.33 16.03 -16.10
N ASN A 160 6.63 15.39 -17.04
CA ASN A 160 6.47 15.94 -18.38
C ASN A 160 5.65 17.24 -18.36
N TRP A 161 4.55 17.31 -17.58
CA TRP A 161 3.74 18.53 -17.47
C TRP A 161 4.52 19.74 -16.96
N SER A 162 5.45 19.54 -16.01
CA SER A 162 6.33 20.59 -15.50
C SER A 162 7.40 21.06 -16.49
N LEU A 163 7.66 20.32 -17.57
CA LEU A 163 8.59 20.73 -18.63
C LEU A 163 7.92 21.55 -19.72
N PHE A 164 6.59 21.56 -19.78
CA PHE A 164 5.79 22.28 -20.78
C PHE A 164 5.13 23.57 -20.24
N ASN A 165 5.33 23.90 -18.96
CA ASN A 165 4.96 25.17 -18.35
C ASN A 165 6.20 25.87 -17.80
#